data_AF-A0A2A2KBQ3-F1
#
_entry.id   AF-A0A2A2KBQ3-F1
#
_cell.length_a   1.000
_cell.length_b   1.000
_cell.length_c   1.000
_cell.angle_alpha   90.00
_cell.angle_beta   90.00
_cell.angle_gamma   90.00
#
_symmetry.space_group_name_H-M   'P 1'
#
loop_
_entity.id
_entity.type
_entity.pdbx_description
1 polymer ?
#
loop_
_entity_poly.entity_id
_entity_poly.type
_entity_poly.pdbx_seq_one_letter_code
_entity_poly.pdbx_strand_id
1 'polypeptide(L)'
;MRAEAQHPDLVALIDAVDQIAHRLATADADDKLAASYPFLTMTSVATCGWLLEREARHATGDETFAQMKRASVAFYLDQIVPEALGLKAAATAKADVLYAIPAEAFAA
;
A
#
# COMPACT_ATOMS: atom_id res chain seq x y z
N MET A 1 8.86 9.78 -2.04
CA MET A 1 8.19 9.23 -0.86
C MET A 1 9.14 9.10 0.34
N ARG A 2 10.13 8.19 0.31
CA ARG A 2 10.90 7.85 1.52
C ARG A 2 11.67 8.99 2.18
N ALA A 3 12.21 9.92 1.39
CA ALA A 3 12.96 11.08 1.89
C ALA A 3 12.10 12.13 2.62
N GLU A 4 10.77 12.06 2.48
CA GLU A 4 9.84 13.08 2.99
C GLU A 4 8.83 12.55 4.01
N ALA A 5 8.47 11.26 3.93
CA ALA A 5 7.48 10.65 4.82
C ALA A 5 7.98 10.58 6.27
N GLN A 6 7.12 10.93 7.23
CA GLN A 6 7.46 10.98 8.66
C GLN A 6 6.62 10.03 9.52
N HIS A 7 5.35 9.80 9.16
CA HIS A 7 4.46 8.91 9.88
C HIS A 7 5.00 7.47 9.87
N PRO A 8 5.13 6.80 11.03
CA PRO A 8 5.84 5.51 11.14
C PRO A 8 5.20 4.42 10.26
N ASP A 9 3.87 4.32 10.24
CA ASP A 9 3.19 3.31 9.42
C ASP A 9 3.27 3.62 7.93
N LEU A 10 3.33 4.90 7.56
CA LEU A 10 3.51 5.30 6.16
C LEU A 10 4.92 4.95 5.70
N VAL A 11 5.93 5.20 6.54
CA VAL A 11 7.30 4.78 6.29
C VAL A 11 7.39 3.26 6.15
N ALA A 12 6.76 2.50 7.04
CA ALA A 12 6.72 1.04 6.97
C ALA A 12 6.05 0.53 5.69
N LEU A 13 4.95 1.16 5.26
CA LEU A 13 4.27 0.83 4.01
C LEU A 13 5.15 1.15 2.79
N ILE A 14 5.81 2.31 2.76
CA ILE A 14 6.73 2.69 1.68
C ILE A 14 7.90 1.69 1.58
N ASP A 15 8.51 1.35 2.72
CA ASP A 15 9.62 0.39 2.76
C ASP A 15 9.16 -1.01 2.31
N ALA A 16 7.94 -1.42 2.67
CA ALA A 16 7.36 -2.68 2.20
C ALA A 16 7.10 -2.68 0.69
N VAL A 17 6.55 -1.59 0.14
CA VAL A 17 6.32 -1.42 -1.30
C VAL A 17 7.64 -1.51 -2.06
N ASP A 18 8.70 -0.86 -1.58
CA ASP A 18 10.03 -0.89 -2.21
C ASP A 18 10.62 -2.31 -2.25
N GLN A 19 10.57 -3.02 -1.12
CA GLN A 19 11.01 -4.42 -1.02
C GLN A 19 10.23 -5.34 -1.97
N ILE A 20 8.90 -5.18 -2.03
CA ILE A 20 8.05 -5.99 -2.91
C ILE A 20 8.34 -5.67 -4.38
N ALA A 21 8.50 -4.39 -4.74
CA ALA A 21 8.83 -3.97 -6.09
C ALA A 21 10.16 -4.60 -6.57
N HIS A 22 11.18 -4.59 -5.70
CA HIS A 22 12.46 -5.23 -5.98
C HIS A 22 12.33 -6.74 -6.20
N ARG A 23 11.56 -7.43 -5.36
CA ARG A 23 11.27 -8.87 -5.55
C ARG A 23 10.55 -9.11 -6.87
N LEU A 24 9.51 -8.33 -7.16
CA LEU A 24 8.69 -8.48 -8.36
C LEU A 24 9.47 -8.16 -9.63
N ALA A 25 10.49 -7.31 -9.59
CA ALA A 25 11.31 -7.02 -10.77
C ALA A 25 11.94 -8.28 -11.39
N THR A 26 12.27 -9.28 -10.57
CA THR A 26 12.90 -10.54 -10.99
C THR A 26 11.99 -11.77 -10.90
N ALA A 27 10.74 -11.60 -10.45
CA ALA A 27 9.78 -12.71 -10.35
C ALA A 27 9.28 -13.18 -11.73
N ASP A 28 8.79 -14.42 -11.79
CA ASP A 28 8.09 -14.94 -12.97
C ASP A 28 6.73 -14.26 -13.18
N ALA A 29 6.08 -14.57 -14.30
CA ALA A 29 4.84 -13.92 -14.70
C ALA A 29 3.68 -14.24 -13.73
N ASP A 30 3.60 -15.47 -13.23
CA ASP A 30 2.48 -15.91 -12.41
C ASP A 30 2.56 -15.28 -11.02
N ASP A 31 3.75 -15.24 -10.40
CA ASP A 31 3.99 -14.55 -9.13
C ASP A 31 3.75 -13.03 -9.24
N LYS A 32 4.04 -12.42 -10.40
CA LYS A 32 3.70 -11.02 -10.67
C LYS A 32 2.20 -10.79 -10.72
N LEU A 33 1.47 -11.67 -11.42
CA LEU A 33 0.02 -11.57 -11.56
C LEU A 33 -0.69 -11.83 -10.22
N ALA A 34 -0.24 -12.82 -9.45
CA ALA A 34 -0.78 -13.11 -8.12
C ALA A 34 -0.61 -11.92 -7.15
N ALA A 35 0.51 -11.21 -7.22
CA ALA A 35 0.78 -10.05 -6.38
C ALA A 35 0.16 -8.73 -6.91
N SER A 36 -0.33 -8.68 -8.15
CA SER A 36 -0.63 -7.43 -8.87
C SER A 36 -1.61 -6.51 -8.13
N TYR A 37 -2.75 -7.04 -7.70
CA TYR A 37 -3.78 -6.30 -6.97
C TYR A 37 -3.32 -5.79 -5.60
N PRO A 38 -2.84 -6.65 -4.67
CA PRO A 38 -2.40 -6.17 -3.37
C PRO A 38 -1.21 -5.20 -3.49
N PHE A 39 -0.27 -5.44 -4.40
CA PHE A 39 0.85 -4.52 -4.64
C PHE A 39 0.40 -3.15 -5.17
N LEU A 40 -0.56 -3.12 -6.11
CA LEU A 40 -1.13 -1.88 -6.62
C LEU A 40 -1.85 -1.09 -5.52
N THR A 41 -2.63 -1.77 -4.68
CA THR A 41 -3.31 -1.14 -3.54
C THR A 41 -2.31 -0.54 -2.55
N MET A 42 -1.29 -1.31 -2.15
CA MET A 42 -0.24 -0.83 -1.26
C MET A 42 0.48 0.40 -1.82
N THR A 43 0.86 0.37 -3.11
CA THR A 43 1.56 1.48 -3.77
C THR A 43 0.68 2.73 -3.88
N SER A 44 -0.62 2.53 -4.16
CA SER A 44 -1.60 3.63 -4.25
C SER A 44 -1.80 4.31 -2.90
N VAL A 45 -1.96 3.53 -1.83
CA VAL A 45 -2.13 4.07 -0.47
C VAL A 45 -0.85 4.73 0.03
N ALA A 46 0.33 4.16 -0.25
CA ALA A 46 1.61 4.80 0.07
C ALA A 46 1.76 6.17 -0.61
N THR A 47 1.40 6.25 -1.89
CA THR A 47 1.47 7.50 -2.66
C THR A 47 0.48 8.53 -2.15
N CYS A 48 -0.77 8.14 -1.90
CA CYS A 48 -1.80 9.01 -1.36
C CYS A 48 -1.43 9.52 0.04
N GLY A 49 -1.01 8.62 0.94
CA GLY A 49 -0.58 8.96 2.29
C GLY A 49 0.60 9.94 2.30
N TRP A 50 1.59 9.76 1.41
CA TRP A 50 2.69 10.71 1.25
C TRP A 50 2.24 12.10 0.81
N LEU A 51 1.33 12.19 -0.17
CA LEU A 51 0.79 13.48 -0.61
C LEU A 51 -0.08 14.14 0.46
N LEU A 52 -0.89 13.36 1.17
CA LEU A 52 -1.71 13.84 2.28
C LEU A 52 -0.88 14.37 3.44
N GLU A 53 0.20 13.67 3.82
CA GLU A 53 1.13 14.14 4.85
C GLU A 53 1.84 15.45 4.42
N ARG A 54 2.20 15.57 3.13
CA ARG A 54 2.72 16.84 2.57
C ARG A 54 1.71 17.97 2.69
N GLU A 55 0.45 17.73 2.34
CA GLU A 55 -0.61 18.72 2.43
C GLU A 55 -0.88 19.15 3.89
N ALA A 56 -0.87 18.21 4.84
CA ALA A 56 -1.05 18.52 6.26
C ALA A 56 0.04 19.46 6.81
N ARG A 57 1.29 19.37 6.32
CA ARG A 57 2.37 20.31 6.70
C ARG A 57 2.08 21.75 6.28
N HIS A 58 1.30 21.94 5.23
CA HIS A 58 0.90 23.26 4.73
C HIS A 58 -0.48 23.71 5.23
N ALA A 59 -1.28 22.81 5.79
CA ALA A 59 -2.54 23.12 6.45
C ALA A 59 -2.26 23.72 7.85
N THR A 60 -1.68 24.92 7.89
CA THR A 60 -1.39 25.69 9.11
C THR A 60 -2.56 26.63 9.43
N GLY A 61 -2.74 27.00 10.70
CA GLY A 61 -3.79 27.92 11.13
C GLY A 61 -5.04 27.24 11.69
N ASP A 62 -5.99 28.07 12.13
CA ASP A 62 -7.20 27.68 12.85
C ASP A 62 -8.47 27.78 12.01
N GLU A 63 -8.36 28.09 10.71
CA GLU A 63 -9.52 28.07 9.82
C GLU A 63 -10.11 26.66 9.75
N THR A 64 -11.44 26.58 9.68
CA THR A 64 -12.18 25.30 9.68
C THR A 64 -11.64 24.32 8.64
N PHE A 65 -11.27 24.79 7.45
CA PHE A 65 -10.69 23.95 6.40
C PHE A 65 -9.34 23.33 6.83
N ALA A 66 -8.45 24.10 7.45
CA ALA A 66 -7.15 23.61 7.92
C ALA A 66 -7.32 22.53 9.00
N GLN A 67 -8.26 22.74 9.92
CA GLN A 67 -8.62 21.75 10.95
C GLN A 67 -9.18 20.45 10.32
N MET A 68 -10.13 20.57 9.40
CA MET A 68 -10.69 19.42 8.66
C MET A 68 -9.60 18.68 7.87
N LYS A 69 -8.67 19.41 7.26
CA LYS A 69 -7.59 18.81 6.48
C LYS A 69 -6.65 18.00 7.37
N ARG A 70 -6.20 18.55 8.50
CA ARG A 70 -5.37 17.81 9.46
C ARG A 70 -6.08 16.57 10.00
N ALA A 71 -7.37 16.67 10.33
CA ALA A 71 -8.15 15.54 10.84
C ALA A 71 -8.30 14.41 9.80
N SER A 72 -8.62 14.74 8.54
CA SER A 72 -8.73 13.74 7.47
C SER A 72 -7.40 13.07 7.13
N VAL A 73 -6.29 13.81 7.16
CA VAL A 73 -4.95 13.26 6.97
C VAL A 73 -4.58 12.32 8.12
N ALA A 74 -4.83 12.73 9.38
CA ALA A 74 -4.60 11.86 10.54
C ALA A 74 -5.36 10.54 10.41
N PHE A 75 -6.66 10.59 10.08
CA PHE A 75 -7.46 9.38 9.85
C PHE A 75 -6.87 8.49 8.74
N TYR A 76 -6.44 9.07 7.62
CA TYR A 76 -5.86 8.30 6.53
C TYR A 76 -4.56 7.59 6.96
N LEU A 77 -3.68 8.30 7.67
CA LEU A 77 -2.42 7.76 8.15
C LEU A 77 -2.61 6.71 9.26
N ASP A 78 -3.58 6.91 10.16
CA ASP A 78 -3.80 6.03 11.32
C ASP A 78 -4.68 4.81 10.99
N GLN A 79 -5.53 4.88 9.97
CA GLN A 79 -6.53 3.83 9.68
C GLN A 79 -6.31 3.15 8.33
N ILE A 80 -6.08 3.93 7.26
CA ILE A 80 -6.03 3.40 5.89
C ILE A 80 -4.64 2.84 5.56
N VAL A 81 -3.58 3.51 6.02
CA VAL A 81 -2.20 3.07 5.80
C VAL A 81 -1.93 1.70 6.46
N PRO A 82 -2.31 1.44 7.73
CA PRO A 82 -2.12 0.12 8.34
C PRO A 82 -2.93 -0.98 7.67
N GLU A 83 -4.14 -0.69 7.19
CA GLU A 83 -4.95 -1.64 6.42
C GLU A 83 -4.19 -2.09 5.15
N ALA A 84 -3.64 -1.13 4.39
CA ALA A 84 -2.85 -1.44 3.21
C ALA A 84 -1.56 -2.20 3.56
N LEU A 85 -0.91 -1.87 4.69
CA LEU A 85 0.27 -2.61 5.16
C LEU A 85 -0.06 -4.09 5.45
N GLY A 86 -1.28 -4.38 5.90
CA GLY A 86 -1.78 -5.74 6.09
C GLY A 86 -1.77 -6.60 4.81
N LEU A 87 -1.78 -5.98 3.63
CA LEU A 87 -1.71 -6.68 2.34
C LEU A 87 -0.32 -7.23 2.00
N LYS A 88 0.71 -6.94 2.80
CA LYS A 88 2.10 -7.39 2.55
C LYS A 88 2.20 -8.89 2.32
N ALA A 89 1.47 -9.70 3.09
CA ALA A 89 1.47 -11.16 2.91
C ALA A 89 0.91 -11.56 1.54
N ALA A 90 -0.22 -10.97 1.14
CA ALA A 90 -0.82 -11.22 -0.17
C ALA A 90 0.09 -10.75 -1.33
N ALA A 91 0.75 -9.59 -1.19
CA ALA A 91 1.67 -9.06 -2.19
C ALA A 91 3.01 -9.83 -2.30
N THR A 92 3.29 -10.75 -1.37
CA THR A 92 4.51 -11.59 -1.36
C THR A 92 4.23 -13.07 -1.60
N ALA A 93 2.96 -13.48 -1.63
CA ALA A 93 2.56 -14.84 -1.91
C ALA A 93 3.00 -15.27 -3.32
N LYS A 94 3.27 -16.58 -3.47
CA LYS A 94 3.50 -17.21 -4.77
C LYS A 94 2.19 -17.64 -5.40
N ALA A 95 2.20 -17.83 -6.72
CA ALA A 95 1.04 -18.30 -7.47
C ALA A 95 0.84 -19.84 -7.39
N ASP A 96 1.79 -20.57 -6.82
CA ASP A 96 1.81 -22.05 -6.77
C ASP A 96 0.50 -22.66 -6.26
N VAL A 97 -0.12 -22.09 -5.22
CA VAL A 97 -1.40 -22.55 -4.68
C VAL A 97 -2.56 -22.41 -5.68
N LEU A 98 -2.52 -21.43 -6.58
CA LEU A 98 -3.55 -21.22 -7.60
C LEU A 98 -3.55 -22.35 -8.64
N TYR A 99 -2.39 -22.97 -8.88
CA TYR A 99 -2.21 -24.07 -9.81
C TYR A 99 -2.19 -25.44 -9.13
N ALA A 100 -2.40 -25.50 -7.82
CA ALA A 100 -2.51 -26.77 -7.09
C ALA A 100 -3.80 -27.53 -7.44
N ILE A 101 -4.81 -26.83 -7.94
CA ILE A 101 -6.08 -27.41 -8.37
C ILE A 101 -6.11 -27.42 -9.90
N PRO A 102 -6.26 -28.61 -10.54
CA PRO A 102 -6.36 -28.70 -11.99
C PRO A 102 -7.62 -27.96 -12.48
N ALA A 103 -7.53 -27.32 -13.64
CA ALA A 103 -8.60 -26.48 -14.18
C ALA A 103 -9.94 -27.25 -14.33
N GLU A 104 -9.87 -28.54 -14.65
CA GLU A 104 -11.03 -29.43 -14.80
C GLU A 104 -11.86 -29.54 -13.51
N ALA A 105 -11.26 -29.34 -12.33
CA ALA A 105 -11.97 -29.37 -11.07
C ALA A 105 -12.93 -28.17 -10.86
N PHE A 106 -12.77 -27.10 -11.65
CA PHE A 106 -13.64 -25.92 -11.62
C PHE A 106 -14.85 -26.01 -12.58
N ALA A 107 -14.96 -27.09 -13.37
CA ALA A 107 -16.01 -27.25 -14.38
C ALA A 107 -17.33 -27.88 -13.85
N ALA A 108 -17.47 -28.03 -12.53
CA ALA A 108 -18.63 -28.62 -11.86
C ALA A 108 -19.84 -27.68 -11.78
#